data_AF-A0A2U1MRK4-F1
#
_entry.id   AF-A0A2U1MRK4-F1
#
_cell.length_a   1.000
_cell.length_b   1.000
_cell.length_c   1.000
_cell.angle_alpha   90.00
_cell.angle_beta   90.00
_cell.angle_gamma   90.00
#
_symmetry.space_group_name_H-M   'P 1'
#
loop_
_entity.id
_entity.type
_entity.pdbx_description
1 polymer ?
#
loop_
_entity_poly.entity_id
_entity_poly.type
_entity_poly.pdbx_seq_one_letter_code
_entity_poly.pdbx_strand_id
1 'polypeptide(L)'
;MALIAAFTTAEKTSHNSHKFGFTLSPTNYGFWKTMIHPFLVTNNLIGYVDGTIPCPATTIEQATTSDKETSTTSQPNPNYQPKTYA
;
A
#
# COMPACT_ATOMS: atom_id res chain seq x y z
N MET A 1 -11.06 -15.32 1.25
CA MET A 1 -10.82 -13.86 1.20
C MET A 1 -9.95 -13.50 2.39
N ALA A 2 -8.72 -13.03 2.16
CA ALA A 2 -7.83 -12.61 3.24
C ALA A 2 -8.08 -11.14 3.55
N LEU A 3 -8.45 -10.83 4.80
CA LEU A 3 -8.61 -9.46 5.28
C LEU A 3 -7.22 -8.90 5.61
N ILE A 4 -6.78 -7.88 4.88
CA ILE A 4 -5.62 -7.07 5.24
C ILE A 4 -6.02 -6.20 6.44
N ALA A 5 -5.76 -6.71 7.64
CA ALA A 5 -5.97 -5.95 8.87
C ALA A 5 -4.98 -4.77 8.93
N ALA A 6 -5.47 -3.59 9.25
CA ALA A 6 -4.61 -2.45 9.52
C ALA A 6 -3.81 -2.72 10.81
N PHE A 7 -2.49 -2.58 10.74
CA PHE A 7 -1.63 -2.69 11.91
C PHE A 7 -2.08 -1.73 13.01
N THR A 8 -2.23 -2.25 14.23
CA THR A 8 -2.52 -1.46 15.43
C THR A 8 -1.40 -0.48 15.70
N THR A 9 -1.66 0.59 16.47
CA THR A 9 -0.63 1.57 16.84
C THR A 9 0.56 0.92 17.57
N ALA A 10 0.32 -0.14 18.34
CA ALA A 10 1.37 -0.90 19.02
C ALA A 10 2.23 -1.72 18.05
N GLU A 11 1.61 -2.39 17.07
CA GLU A 11 2.33 -3.08 15.99
C GLU A 11 3.08 -2.09 15.10
N LYS A 12 2.47 -0.93 14.80
CA LYS A 12 3.14 0.17 14.10
C LYS A 12 4.37 0.65 14.85
N THR A 13 4.30 0.83 16.16
CA THR A 13 5.43 1.26 17.02
C THR A 13 6.51 0.19 17.13
N SER A 14 6.13 -1.09 17.31
CA SER A 14 7.08 -2.21 17.38
C SER A 14 7.82 -2.40 16.06
N HIS A 15 7.11 -2.35 14.92
CA HIS A 15 7.70 -2.36 13.57
C HIS A 15 8.44 -1.05 13.23
N ASN A 16 8.13 0.08 13.88
CA ASN A 16 8.83 1.36 13.67
C ASN A 16 10.18 1.45 14.40
N SER A 17 10.56 0.47 15.23
CA SER A 17 11.82 0.53 15.97
C SER A 17 13.06 0.45 15.06
N HIS A 18 12.92 -0.03 13.82
CA HIS A 18 13.92 0.11 12.74
C HIS A 18 13.71 1.41 11.96
N LYS A 19 13.76 2.57 12.64
CA LYS A 19 13.92 3.83 11.91
C LYS A 19 15.30 3.80 11.29
N PHE A 20 15.39 3.56 9.97
CA PHE A 20 16.60 3.86 9.25
C PHE A 20 16.95 5.32 9.55
N GLY A 21 18.09 5.56 10.20
CA GLY A 21 18.47 6.88 10.73
C GLY A 21 18.81 7.92 9.66
N PHE A 22 18.32 7.72 8.43
CA PHE A 22 18.61 8.52 7.26
C PHE A 22 17.42 8.44 6.29
N THR A 23 17.21 9.52 5.55
CA THR A 23 16.25 9.58 4.45
C THR A 23 16.97 9.48 3.11
N LEU A 24 16.26 9.16 2.03
CA LEU A 24 16.85 9.18 0.70
C LEU A 24 17.22 10.62 0.31
N SER A 25 18.45 10.81 -0.15
CA SER A 25 18.97 12.04 -0.73
C SER A 25 19.64 11.74 -2.08
N PRO A 26 19.81 12.74 -2.95
CA PRO A 26 20.51 12.55 -4.23
C PRO A 26 21.93 12.01 -4.09
N THR A 27 22.57 12.24 -2.94
CA THR A 27 23.97 11.86 -2.67
C THR A 27 24.11 10.53 -1.95
N ASN A 28 23.03 9.91 -1.46
CA ASN A 28 23.11 8.71 -0.62
C ASN A 28 22.39 7.48 -1.21
N TYR A 29 21.96 7.53 -2.47
CA TYR A 29 21.19 6.44 -3.09
C TYR A 29 21.88 5.08 -2.98
N GLY A 30 23.20 5.00 -3.13
CA GLY A 30 23.93 3.74 -2.98
C GLY A 30 23.75 3.12 -1.58
N PHE A 31 23.92 3.92 -0.54
CA PHE A 31 23.74 3.49 0.86
C PHE A 31 22.29 3.17 1.18
N TRP A 32 21.36 3.99 0.69
CA TRP A 32 19.93 3.72 0.79
C TRP A 32 19.58 2.40 0.13
N LYS A 33 20.08 2.14 -1.08
CA LYS A 33 19.81 0.90 -1.80
C LYS A 33 20.34 -0.30 -1.05
N THR A 34 21.55 -0.25 -0.47
CA THR A 34 22.08 -1.39 0.28
C THR A 34 21.32 -1.71 1.56
N MET A 35 20.76 -0.70 2.24
CA MET A 35 20.10 -0.88 3.53
C MET A 35 18.58 -1.07 3.40
N ILE A 36 17.92 -0.27 2.56
CA ILE A 36 16.47 -0.20 2.45
C ILE A 36 15.93 -1.22 1.44
N HIS A 37 16.64 -1.45 0.33
CA HIS A 37 16.16 -2.34 -0.72
C HIS A 37 15.92 -3.77 -0.22
N PRO A 38 16.85 -4.42 0.52
CA PRO A 38 16.62 -5.77 1.05
C PRO A 38 15.43 -5.84 2.01
N PHE A 39 15.23 -4.79 2.80
CA PHE A 39 14.09 -4.68 3.71
C PHE A 39 12.76 -4.64 2.94
N LEU A 40 12.70 -3.81 1.89
CA LEU A 40 11.51 -3.70 1.05
C LEU A 40 11.22 -5.00 0.29
N VAL A 41 12.25 -5.67 -0.23
CA VAL A 41 12.08 -6.96 -0.94
C VAL A 41 11.59 -8.05 0.01
N THR A 42 12.22 -8.21 1.18
CA THR A 42 11.86 -9.22 2.17
C THR A 42 10.40 -9.09 2.64
N ASN A 43 9.88 -7.87 2.71
CA ASN A 43 8.52 -7.60 3.15
C ASN A 43 7.51 -7.44 2.00
N ASN A 44 7.90 -7.72 0.75
CA ASN A 44 7.06 -7.53 -0.45
C ASN A 44 6.56 -6.08 -0.64
N LEU A 45 7.33 -5.10 -0.17
CA LEU A 45 7.02 -3.67 -0.25
C LEU A 45 7.66 -2.97 -1.44
N ILE A 46 8.63 -3.60 -2.12
CA ILE A 46 9.35 -2.99 -3.25
C ILE A 46 8.42 -2.59 -4.40
N GLY A 47 7.31 -3.32 -4.56
CA GLY A 47 6.35 -3.07 -5.62
C GLY A 47 5.64 -1.71 -5.51
N TYR A 48 5.59 -1.13 -4.31
CA TYR A 48 5.09 0.24 -4.11
C TYR A 48 6.10 1.31 -4.54
N VAL A 49 7.40 0.97 -4.60
CA VAL A 49 8.47 1.90 -4.98
C VAL A 49 8.72 1.88 -6.49
N ASP A 50 8.71 0.71 -7.11
CA ASP A 50 8.89 0.58 -8.57
C ASP A 50 7.58 0.70 -9.36
N GLY A 51 6.44 0.75 -8.66
CA GLY A 51 5.11 0.92 -9.26
C GLY A 51 4.49 -0.36 -9.81
N THR A 52 5.10 -1.53 -9.61
CA THR A 52 4.50 -2.82 -9.98
C THR A 52 3.25 -3.15 -9.15
N ILE A 53 3.13 -2.60 -7.93
CA ILE A 53 1.90 -2.62 -7.12
C ILE A 53 1.21 -1.26 -7.27
N PRO A 54 0.16 -1.17 -8.11
CA PRO A 54 -0.56 0.09 -8.30
C PRO A 54 -1.39 0.45 -7.06
N CYS A 55 -1.67 1.74 -6.89
CA CYS A 55 -2.71 2.16 -5.96
C CYS A 55 -4.04 1.51 -6.37
N PRO A 56 -4.83 0.99 -5.41
CA PRO A 56 -6.18 0.52 -5.70
C PRO A 56 -7.02 1.64 -6.31
N ALA A 57 -7.93 1.31 -7.23
CA ALA A 57 -8.80 2.29 -7.85
C ALA A 57 -9.74 2.94 -6.82
N THR A 58 -10.07 4.21 -7.00
CA THR A 58 -10.97 4.97 -6.10
C THR A 58 -12.37 4.36 -6.01
N THR A 59 -12.83 3.75 -7.10
CA THR A 59 -14.14 3.13 -7.24
C THR A 59 -14.01 1.72 -7.79
N ILE A 60 -14.93 0.86 -7.39
CA ILE A 60 -15.09 -0.51 -7.90
C ILE A 60 -16.49 -0.65 -8.49
N GLU A 61 -16.60 -1.43 -9.55
CA GLU A 61 -17.90 -1.79 -10.12
C GLU A 61 -18.49 -2.95 -9.32
N GLN A 62 -19.67 -2.75 -8.75
CA GLN A 62 -20.43 -3.79 -8.08
C GLN A 62 -21.56 -4.25 -9.02
N ALA A 63 -21.48 -5.51 -9.44
CA ALA A 63 -22.57 -6.16 -10.15
C ALA A 63 -23.65 -6.54 -9.13
N THR A 64 -24.81 -5.90 -9.21
CA THR A 64 -26.01 -6.34 -8.48
C THR A 64 -26.82 -7.25 -9.37
N THR A 65 -26.88 -8.53 -9.02
CA THR A 65 -27.76 -9.50 -9.69
C THR A 65 -29.12 -9.47 -9.00
N SER A 66 -30.07 -8.75 -9.59
CA SER A 66 -31.49 -8.97 -9.33
C SER A 66 -32.05 -9.73 -10.53
N ASP A 67 -32.94 -10.69 -10.25
CA ASP A 67 -33.51 -11.61 -11.23
C ASP A 67 -33.93 -10.86 -12.51
N LYS A 68 -33.15 -11.07 -13.58
CA LYS A 68 -33.33 -10.62 -14.98
C LYS A 68 -32.63 -9.35 -15.50
N GLU A 69 -31.82 -8.62 -14.74
CA GLU A 69 -30.95 -7.56 -15.31
C GLU A 69 -29.66 -7.38 -14.51
N THR A 70 -28.50 -7.47 -15.18
CA THR A 70 -27.20 -7.17 -14.56
C THR A 70 -26.93 -5.66 -14.69
N SER A 71 -27.17 -4.91 -13.61
CA SER A 71 -26.78 -3.50 -13.53
C SER A 71 -25.44 -3.38 -12.81
N THR A 72 -24.48 -2.69 -13.43
CA THR A 72 -23.19 -2.33 -12.81
C THR A 72 -23.32 -0.95 -12.15
N THR A 73 -23.15 -0.88 -10.83
CA THR A 73 -23.12 0.39 -10.10
C THR A 73 -21.70 0.68 -9.63
N SER A 74 -21.28 1.95 -9.73
CA SER A 74 -19.96 2.40 -9.25
C SER A 74 -20.03 2.70 -7.76
N GLN A 75 -19.27 1.96 -6.95
CA GLN A 75 -19.19 2.14 -5.50
C GLN A 75 -17.78 2.60 -5.10
N PRO A 76 -17.61 3.45 -4.06
CA PRO A 76 -16.32 3.69 -3.43
C PRO A 76 -15.59 2.39 -3.07
N ASN A 77 -14.28 2.33 -3.35
CA ASN A 77 -13.46 1.17 -3.01
C ASN A 77 -13.04 1.24 -1.53
N PRO A 78 -13.44 0.26 -0.69
CA PRO A 78 -13.05 0.24 0.72
C PRO A 78 -11.52 0.13 0.94
N ASN A 79 -10.79 -0.36 -0.06
CA ASN A 79 -9.34 -0.49 -0.02
C ASN A 79 -8.60 0.77 -0.53
N TYR A 80 -9.32 1.79 -1.00
CA TYR A 80 -8.73 3.06 -1.41
C TYR A 80 -8.48 3.95 -0.19
N GLN A 81 -7.21 4.28 0.07
CA GLN A 81 -6.84 5.29 1.07
C GLN A 81 -6.47 6.60 0.36
N PRO A 82 -7.16 7.72 0.66
CA PRO A 82 -6.83 9.02 0.06
C PRO A 82 -5.43 9.44 0.50
N LYS A 83 -4.59 9.86 -0.45
CA LYS A 83 -3.26 10.42 -0.14
C LYS A 83 -3.44 11.77 0.55
N THR A 84 -3.40 11.80 1.89
CA THR A 84 -3.27 13.03 2.65
C THR A 84 -1.80 13.45 2.62
N TYR A 85 -1.45 14.35 1.71
CA TYR A 85 -0.16 15.03 1.76
C TYR A 85 -0.28 16.12 2.82
N ALA A 86 0.43 15.94 3.95
CA ALA A 86 0.62 16.94 4.99
C ALA A 86 2.12 17.29 5.05
#